data_AF-A0A2W4I7B2-F1
#
_entry.id   AF-A0A2W4I7B2-F1
#
_cell.length_a   1.000
_cell.length_b   1.000
_cell.length_c   1.000
_cell.angle_alpha   90.00
_cell.angle_beta   90.00
_cell.angle_gamma   90.00
#
_symmetry.space_group_name_H-M   'P 1'
#
loop_
_entity.id
_entity.type
_entity.pdbx_description
1 polymer ?
#
loop_
_entity_poly.entity_id
_entity_poly.type
_entity_poly.pdbx_seq_one_letter_code
_entity_poly.pdbx_strand_id
1 'polypeptide(L)'
;MTPPGRISEKSVTTSELVSDFSAAAFDSAIQKPINGLTQLTGKLVGHELPKLSLVEVPKAETGAENFAQQAGAAVGMLVPFLGTRALVRGALGSRLGTGYGGVALEGGLTGLGMGTVLTPVENGQPFWQTRLANGLTDAGTFSLLNVTGKSVGSLKAFGMTAEAPLVTRIGKGALAGSISSLPAGFAHAELHSITHGKGPASASEVFGDMTGFALFGGVLGGVGGARARSRFLQNNEAADAAKPPVQTEVVKLGEPVKADPVKAENARAAEKTSGNQDGPAVITEGTRVYTTEEMLKVVEAREAAARQAREAAPKVETADPNKILKVKKEGYIDAGDEGKVYSNGDGTVTKIYHDSSRSMEAVKAIYDKLNTIGIKTPKILEIGKSEEGLPAMRMEQVGDGDPLRWQLMMREITGADLASLRQQYWAYADALNKANLRIDWNLKNMRFENGQLYILDPSFMKNEQTGQGTFDMFATMIGPRP
;
A
#
# COMPACT_ATOMS: atom_id res chain seq x y z
N MET A 1 27.09 26.66 45.41
CA MET A 1 26.82 26.04 44.10
C MET A 1 26.33 24.62 44.36
N THR A 2 25.02 24.44 44.31
CA THR A 2 24.35 23.14 44.49
C THR A 2 24.36 22.43 43.13
N PRO A 3 24.76 21.15 43.05
CA PRO A 3 24.76 20.45 41.76
C PRO A 3 23.33 20.34 41.21
N PRO A 4 23.13 20.41 39.88
CA PRO A 4 21.82 20.23 39.28
C PRO A 4 21.28 18.86 39.70
N GLY A 5 20.12 18.87 40.35
CA GLY A 5 19.44 17.67 40.82
C GLY A 5 19.19 16.73 39.64
N ARG A 6 19.62 15.47 39.78
CA ARG A 6 19.22 14.40 38.86
C ARG A 6 17.69 14.36 38.85
N ILE A 7 17.11 14.53 37.66
CA ILE A 7 15.71 14.20 37.41
C ILE A 7 15.58 12.72 37.75
N SER A 8 14.83 12.40 38.80
CA SER A 8 14.55 11.03 39.19
C SER A 8 13.68 10.41 38.11
N GLU A 9 14.25 9.57 37.24
CA GLU A 9 13.48 8.75 36.32
C GLU A 9 12.59 7.81 37.16
N LYS A 10 11.29 8.10 37.20
CA LYS A 10 10.30 7.23 37.82
C LYS A 10 10.25 5.95 36.99
N SER A 11 10.69 4.84 37.58
CA SER A 11 10.64 3.54 36.91
C SER A 11 9.20 3.07 36.83
N VAL A 12 8.65 3.01 35.62
CA VAL A 12 7.30 2.49 35.36
C VAL A 12 7.31 0.97 35.47
N THR A 13 6.45 0.41 36.32
CA THR A 13 6.32 -1.04 36.47
C THR A 13 5.34 -1.61 35.45
N THR A 14 5.52 -2.87 35.05
CA THR A 14 4.58 -3.56 34.15
C THR A 14 3.15 -3.62 34.73
N SER A 15 3.02 -3.66 36.06
CA SER A 15 1.72 -3.64 36.73
C SER A 15 0.97 -2.32 36.53
N GLU A 16 1.67 -1.18 36.56
CA GLU A 16 1.09 0.14 36.29
C GLU A 16 0.62 0.24 34.83
N LEU A 17 1.42 -0.22 33.87
CA LEU A 17 1.02 -0.23 32.45
C LEU A 17 -0.22 -1.08 32.17
N VAL A 18 -0.34 -2.25 32.80
CA VAL A 18 -1.51 -3.13 32.65
C VAL A 18 -2.75 -2.51 33.30
N SER A 19 -2.58 -1.85 34.45
CA SER A 19 -3.65 -1.11 35.13
C SER A 19 -4.16 0.04 34.26
N ASP A 20 -3.24 0.86 33.73
CA ASP A 20 -3.55 2.00 32.85
C ASP A 20 -4.25 1.58 31.57
N PHE A 21 -3.76 0.51 30.93
CA PHE A 21 -4.40 -0.09 29.77
C PHE A 21 -5.83 -0.54 30.09
N SER A 22 -6.01 -1.27 31.20
CA SER A 22 -7.32 -1.82 31.58
C SER A 22 -8.31 -0.72 31.96
N ALA A 23 -7.84 0.30 32.68
CA ALA A 23 -8.62 1.47 33.04
C ALA A 23 -9.06 2.25 31.80
N ALA A 24 -8.16 2.51 30.86
CA ALA A 24 -8.50 3.19 29.61
C ALA A 24 -9.43 2.35 28.71
N ALA A 25 -9.26 1.03 28.68
CA ALA A 25 -10.15 0.13 27.96
C ALA A 25 -11.56 0.14 28.55
N PHE A 26 -11.68 0.08 29.88
CA PHE A 26 -12.97 0.11 30.56
C PHE A 26 -13.65 1.49 30.41
N ASP A 27 -12.89 2.56 30.58
CA ASP A 27 -13.38 3.92 30.38
C ASP A 27 -13.94 4.10 28.96
N SER A 28 -13.18 3.67 27.95
CA SER A 28 -13.61 3.80 26.55
C SER A 28 -14.73 2.84 26.14
N ALA A 29 -14.80 1.64 26.72
CA ALA A 29 -15.80 0.64 26.37
C ALA A 29 -17.17 0.91 27.02
N ILE A 30 -17.17 1.43 28.25
CA ILE A 30 -18.36 1.48 29.11
C ILE A 30 -18.61 2.91 29.59
N GLN A 31 -17.64 3.53 30.25
CA GLN A 31 -17.85 4.79 30.95
C GLN A 31 -18.20 5.94 29.99
N LYS A 32 -17.39 6.15 28.94
CA LYS A 32 -17.62 7.19 27.94
C LYS A 32 -18.95 7.01 27.19
N PRO A 33 -19.29 5.83 26.63
CA PRO A 33 -20.59 5.61 26.00
C PRO A 33 -21.78 5.84 26.94
N ILE A 34 -21.71 5.37 28.19
CA ILE A 34 -22.78 5.58 29.18
C ILE A 34 -22.88 7.07 29.52
N ASN A 35 -21.77 7.77 29.70
CA ASN A 35 -21.77 9.21 29.95
C ASN A 35 -22.35 9.99 28.75
N GLY A 36 -22.02 9.58 27.53
CA GLY A 36 -22.64 10.10 26.31
C GLY A 36 -24.17 9.92 26.32
N LEU A 37 -24.66 8.72 26.61
CA LEU A 37 -26.11 8.47 26.71
C LEU A 37 -26.77 9.25 27.84
N THR A 38 -26.12 9.28 29.01
CA THR A 38 -26.62 9.95 30.22
C THR A 38 -26.73 11.45 30.01
N GLN A 39 -25.74 12.08 29.35
CA GLN A 39 -25.82 13.47 28.95
C GLN A 39 -26.94 13.73 27.93
N LEU A 40 -27.16 12.81 26.98
CA LEU A 40 -28.24 12.93 25.99
C LEU A 40 -29.61 12.85 26.66
N THR A 41 -29.85 11.84 27.49
CA THR A 41 -31.08 11.68 28.26
C THR A 41 -31.29 12.85 29.21
N GLY A 42 -30.23 13.29 29.91
CA GLY A 42 -30.31 14.43 30.80
C GLY A 42 -30.71 15.72 30.08
N LYS A 43 -30.18 15.95 28.88
CA LYS A 43 -30.58 17.10 28.05
C LYS A 43 -32.03 17.00 27.58
N LEU A 44 -32.52 15.81 27.26
CA LEU A 44 -33.91 15.58 26.83
C LEU A 44 -34.91 15.75 27.97
N VAL A 45 -34.56 15.32 29.18
CA VAL A 45 -35.42 15.39 30.38
C VAL A 45 -35.28 16.74 31.10
N GLY A 46 -34.27 17.55 30.75
CA GLY A 46 -34.00 18.85 31.38
C GLY A 46 -33.27 18.77 32.72
N HIS A 47 -32.65 17.62 33.05
CA HIS A 47 -31.92 17.40 34.29
C HIS A 47 -30.54 16.80 34.01
N GLU A 48 -29.48 17.35 34.61
CA GLU A 48 -28.15 16.76 34.52
C GLU A 48 -28.10 15.49 35.37
N LEU A 49 -28.00 14.34 34.70
CA LEU A 49 -27.80 13.06 35.35
C LEU A 49 -26.32 12.93 35.78
N PRO A 50 -26.04 12.27 36.91
CA PRO A 50 -24.69 12.13 37.43
C PRO A 50 -23.79 11.39 36.44
N LYS A 51 -22.56 11.89 36.27
CA LYS A 51 -21.55 11.22 35.43
C LYS A 51 -21.13 9.93 36.11
N LEU A 52 -21.11 8.85 35.36
CA LEU A 52 -20.55 7.58 35.79
C LEU A 52 -19.03 7.70 35.82
N SER A 53 -18.43 7.46 36.98
CA SER A 53 -16.97 7.40 37.19
C SER A 53 -16.66 6.12 37.96
N LEU A 54 -16.66 4.99 37.24
CA LEU A 54 -16.35 3.67 37.80
C LEU A 54 -14.85 3.46 37.89
N VAL A 55 -14.10 4.00 36.94
CA VAL A 55 -12.65 3.90 36.88
C VAL A 55 -12.07 5.27 36.57
N GLU A 56 -11.11 5.71 37.38
CA GLU A 56 -10.29 6.88 37.08
C GLU A 56 -9.12 6.43 36.22
N VAL A 57 -9.00 7.00 35.02
CA VAL A 57 -7.82 6.82 34.18
C VAL A 57 -6.76 7.78 34.70
N PRO A 58 -5.65 7.28 35.27
CA PRO A 58 -4.60 8.16 35.79
C PRO A 58 -4.04 9.01 34.65
N LYS A 59 -3.62 10.24 34.95
CA LYS A 59 -2.96 11.08 33.95
C LYS A 59 -1.61 10.46 33.61
N ALA A 60 -1.35 10.16 32.34
CA ALA A 60 -0.05 9.69 31.90
C ALA A 60 1.06 10.70 32.24
N GLU A 61 2.03 10.26 33.04
CA GLU A 61 3.25 10.99 33.38
C GLU A 61 4.40 10.61 32.44
N THR A 62 4.31 9.44 31.80
CA THR A 62 5.32 8.93 30.86
C THR A 62 4.75 8.59 29.48
N GLY A 63 5.62 8.51 28.47
CA GLY A 63 5.23 8.08 27.13
C GLY A 63 4.71 6.64 27.08
N ALA A 64 5.20 5.77 27.96
CA ALA A 64 4.75 4.37 28.04
C ALA A 64 3.33 4.27 28.59
N GLU A 65 2.99 5.06 29.62
CA GLU A 65 1.64 5.18 30.15
C GLU A 65 0.68 5.76 29.10
N ASN A 66 1.08 6.81 28.38
CA ASN A 66 0.28 7.38 27.30
C ASN A 66 -0.02 6.33 26.20
N PHE A 67 0.99 5.55 25.81
CA PHE A 67 0.79 4.46 24.86
C PHE A 67 -0.14 3.37 25.40
N ALA A 68 0.04 2.94 26.65
CA ALA A 68 -0.82 1.94 27.29
C ALA A 68 -2.28 2.41 27.35
N GLN A 69 -2.50 3.68 27.71
CA GLN A 69 -3.83 4.29 27.75
C GLN A 69 -4.45 4.41 26.35
N GLN A 70 -3.69 4.81 25.32
CA GLN A 70 -4.18 4.86 23.94
C GLN A 70 -4.53 3.47 23.40
N ALA A 71 -3.70 2.47 23.66
CA ALA A 71 -3.95 1.09 23.26
C ALA A 71 -5.18 0.53 23.98
N GLY A 72 -5.30 0.80 25.29
CA GLY A 72 -6.46 0.44 26.10
C GLY A 72 -7.73 1.06 25.53
N ALA A 73 -7.73 2.38 25.32
CA ALA A 73 -8.84 3.11 24.73
C ALA A 73 -9.23 2.55 23.35
N ALA A 74 -8.27 2.28 22.48
CA ALA A 74 -8.52 1.70 21.15
C ALA A 74 -9.19 0.31 21.23
N VAL A 75 -8.74 -0.55 22.15
CA VAL A 75 -9.39 -1.85 22.41
C VAL A 75 -10.79 -1.66 22.99
N GLY A 76 -10.96 -0.72 23.92
CA GLY A 76 -12.25 -0.39 24.52
C GLY A 76 -13.27 0.10 23.50
N MET A 77 -12.86 0.93 22.54
CA MET A 77 -13.70 1.44 21.45
C MET A 77 -14.28 0.36 20.54
N LEU A 78 -13.71 -0.86 20.52
CA LEU A 78 -14.29 -1.96 19.74
C LEU A 78 -15.72 -2.29 20.17
N VAL A 79 -16.01 -2.22 21.47
CA VAL A 79 -17.32 -2.58 22.02
C VAL A 79 -18.41 -1.65 21.48
N PRO A 80 -18.36 -0.32 21.66
CA PRO A 80 -19.35 0.59 21.09
C PRO A 80 -19.34 0.59 19.56
N PHE A 81 -18.18 0.40 18.91
CA PHE A 81 -18.12 0.30 17.45
C PHE A 81 -18.90 -0.91 16.93
N LEU A 82 -18.68 -2.10 17.49
CA LEU A 82 -19.38 -3.32 17.09
C LEU A 82 -20.88 -3.25 17.41
N GLY A 83 -21.24 -2.67 18.56
CA GLY A 83 -22.63 -2.43 18.94
C GLY A 83 -23.35 -1.51 17.95
N THR A 84 -22.78 -0.33 17.67
CA THR A 84 -23.35 0.63 16.71
C THR A 84 -23.41 0.04 15.31
N ARG A 85 -22.35 -0.67 14.87
CA ARG A 85 -22.32 -1.33 13.57
C ARG A 85 -23.41 -2.39 13.44
N ALA A 86 -23.67 -3.17 14.49
CA ALA A 86 -24.74 -4.16 14.50
C ALA A 86 -26.12 -3.49 14.40
N LEU A 87 -26.34 -2.36 15.10
CA LEU A 87 -27.56 -1.57 14.98
C LEU A 87 -27.76 -1.01 13.57
N VAL A 88 -26.72 -0.41 12.97
CA VAL A 88 -26.75 0.12 11.60
C VAL A 88 -27.07 -0.98 10.60
N ARG A 89 -26.42 -2.15 10.72
CA ARG A 89 -26.72 -3.33 9.89
C ARG A 89 -28.13 -3.85 10.11
N GLY A 90 -28.62 -3.88 11.34
CA GLY A 90 -29.98 -4.32 11.66
C GLY A 90 -31.04 -3.39 11.08
N ALA A 91 -30.83 -2.07 11.18
CA ALA A 91 -31.76 -1.05 10.69
C ALA A 91 -31.79 -0.96 9.16
N LEU A 92 -30.64 -1.10 8.50
CA LEU A 92 -30.52 -0.95 7.04
C LEU A 92 -30.57 -2.28 6.29
N GLY A 93 -30.39 -3.40 6.99
CA GLY A 93 -30.48 -4.75 6.45
C GLY A 93 -29.58 -4.99 5.23
N SER A 94 -30.08 -5.78 4.29
CA SER A 94 -29.43 -6.09 3.01
C SER A 94 -29.37 -4.92 2.03
N ARG A 95 -29.95 -3.76 2.36
CA ARG A 95 -29.92 -2.56 1.49
C ARG A 95 -28.54 -1.91 1.44
N LEU A 96 -27.70 -2.18 2.44
CA LEU A 96 -26.28 -1.87 2.37
C LEU A 96 -25.61 -2.86 1.41
N GLY A 97 -25.47 -2.45 0.15
CA GLY A 97 -24.80 -3.26 -0.87
C GLY A 97 -23.38 -3.67 -0.45
N THR A 98 -22.89 -4.79 -0.96
CA THR A 98 -21.53 -5.29 -0.65
C THR A 98 -20.43 -4.54 -1.40
N GLY A 99 -20.75 -3.47 -2.15
CA GLY A 99 -19.82 -2.60 -2.90
C GLY A 99 -19.01 -1.65 -2.01
N TYR A 100 -18.07 -0.89 -2.58
CA TYR A 100 -17.27 0.07 -1.80
C TYR A 100 -18.13 1.18 -1.20
N GLY A 101 -19.12 1.69 -1.94
CA GLY A 101 -20.05 2.70 -1.46
C GLY A 101 -20.93 2.21 -0.29
N GLY A 102 -21.40 0.96 -0.32
CA GLY A 102 -22.17 0.39 0.79
C GLY A 102 -21.34 0.19 2.05
N VAL A 103 -20.07 -0.17 1.92
CA VAL A 103 -19.14 -0.31 3.04
C VAL A 103 -18.69 1.04 3.60
N ALA A 104 -18.46 2.03 2.74
CA ALA A 104 -18.22 3.41 3.13
C ALA A 104 -19.43 3.97 3.90
N LEU A 105 -20.64 3.77 3.39
CA LEU A 105 -21.88 4.21 4.01
C LEU A 105 -22.13 3.51 5.35
N GLU A 106 -21.94 2.19 5.44
CA GLU A 106 -22.04 1.45 6.69
C GLU A 106 -21.06 2.01 7.74
N GLY A 107 -19.81 2.27 7.33
CA GLY A 107 -18.80 2.89 8.16
C GLY A 107 -19.18 4.29 8.60
N GLY A 108 -19.63 5.13 7.67
CA GLY A 108 -20.05 6.49 7.94
C GLY A 108 -21.22 6.58 8.89
N LEU A 109 -22.25 5.75 8.72
CA LEU A 109 -23.41 5.72 9.62
C LEU A 109 -23.04 5.15 10.99
N THR A 110 -22.11 4.20 11.05
CA THR A 110 -21.57 3.70 12.33
C THR A 110 -20.84 4.82 13.08
N GLY A 111 -19.97 5.56 12.37
CA GLY A 111 -19.27 6.72 12.93
C GLY A 111 -20.23 7.82 13.37
N LEU A 112 -21.21 8.16 12.54
CA LEU A 112 -22.24 9.15 12.86
C LEU A 112 -23.00 8.77 14.15
N GLY A 113 -23.43 7.52 14.27
CA GLY A 113 -24.13 7.03 15.47
C GLY A 113 -23.26 7.11 16.72
N MET A 114 -21.99 6.71 16.61
CA MET A 114 -21.04 6.83 17.72
C MET A 114 -20.82 8.28 18.14
N GLY A 115 -20.44 9.14 17.21
CA GLY A 115 -20.08 10.54 17.50
C GLY A 115 -21.26 11.38 18.00
N THR A 116 -22.47 11.13 17.49
CA THR A 116 -23.66 11.88 17.93
C THR A 116 -24.26 11.38 19.23
N VAL A 117 -24.23 10.07 19.50
CA VAL A 117 -24.94 9.46 20.64
C VAL A 117 -24.00 9.13 21.78
N LEU A 118 -22.89 8.45 21.49
CA LEU A 118 -22.03 7.81 22.49
C LEU A 118 -20.87 8.71 22.92
N THR A 119 -20.44 9.66 22.09
CA THR A 119 -19.35 10.58 22.44
C THR A 119 -19.87 11.69 23.36
N PRO A 120 -19.37 11.80 24.61
CA PRO A 120 -19.78 12.85 25.53
C PRO A 120 -19.28 14.22 25.07
N VAL A 121 -19.99 15.28 25.46
CA VAL A 121 -19.62 16.67 25.23
C VAL A 121 -18.90 17.22 26.46
N GLU A 122 -17.82 17.97 26.23
CA GLU A 122 -17.08 18.67 27.28
C GLU A 122 -17.90 19.81 27.90
N ASN A 123 -17.68 20.06 29.20
CA ASN A 123 -18.39 21.11 29.92
C ASN A 123 -18.10 22.48 29.27
N GLY A 124 -19.13 23.27 29.00
CA GLY A 124 -19.02 24.61 28.43
C GLY A 124 -19.11 24.69 26.90
N GLN A 125 -19.15 23.56 26.20
CA GLN A 125 -19.34 23.52 24.75
C GLN A 125 -20.84 23.51 24.36
N PRO A 126 -21.22 24.06 23.19
CA PRO A 126 -22.61 24.04 22.72
C PRO A 126 -23.06 22.61 22.39
N PHE A 127 -23.84 22.02 23.29
CA PHE A 127 -24.23 20.60 23.31
C PHE A 127 -24.58 19.98 21.94
N TRP A 128 -25.53 20.57 21.22
CA TRP A 128 -26.01 20.02 19.94
C TRP A 128 -25.02 20.20 18.80
N GLN A 129 -24.32 21.33 18.78
CA GLN A 129 -23.32 21.62 17.76
C GLN A 129 -22.11 20.69 17.92
N THR A 130 -21.65 20.48 19.15
CA THR A 130 -20.53 19.56 19.43
C THR A 130 -20.89 18.12 19.12
N ARG A 131 -22.11 17.65 19.46
CA ARG A 131 -22.54 16.29 19.08
C ARG A 131 -22.61 16.09 17.57
N LEU A 132 -23.10 17.07 16.82
CA LEU A 132 -23.14 17.00 15.37
C LEU A 132 -21.72 17.02 14.77
N ALA A 133 -20.84 17.87 15.30
CA ALA A 133 -19.42 17.93 14.92
C ALA A 133 -18.71 16.59 15.15
N ASN A 134 -18.89 15.99 16.33
CA ASN A 134 -18.38 14.66 16.65
C ASN A 134 -18.95 13.60 15.70
N GLY A 135 -20.26 13.64 15.45
CA GLY A 135 -20.92 12.76 14.49
C GLY A 135 -20.34 12.81 13.09
N LEU A 136 -20.16 14.02 12.54
CA LEU A 136 -19.62 14.21 11.19
C LEU A 136 -18.15 13.80 11.09
N THR A 137 -17.35 14.14 12.11
CA THR A 137 -15.94 13.75 12.20
C THR A 137 -15.80 12.24 12.23
N ASP A 138 -16.55 11.56 13.10
CA ASP A 138 -16.54 10.11 13.20
C ASP A 138 -17.09 9.47 11.91
N ALA A 139 -18.15 10.02 11.31
CA ALA A 139 -18.69 9.51 10.04
C ALA A 139 -17.65 9.52 8.91
N GLY A 140 -16.94 10.63 8.72
CA GLY A 140 -15.87 10.72 7.73
C GLY A 140 -14.75 9.70 8.00
N THR A 141 -14.33 9.64 9.26
CA THR A 141 -13.24 8.76 9.70
C THR A 141 -13.57 7.29 9.52
N PHE A 142 -14.74 6.85 9.99
CA PHE A 142 -15.16 5.44 9.90
C PHE A 142 -15.58 5.02 8.50
N SER A 143 -16.06 5.95 7.67
CA SER A 143 -16.24 5.71 6.23
C SER A 143 -14.91 5.38 5.56
N LEU A 144 -13.89 6.22 5.79
CA LEU A 144 -12.55 6.01 5.24
C LEU A 144 -11.91 4.72 5.77
N LEU A 145 -11.98 4.46 7.08
CA LEU A 145 -11.49 3.22 7.70
C LEU A 145 -12.16 1.96 7.15
N ASN A 146 -13.45 2.00 6.83
CA ASN A 146 -14.12 0.82 6.28
C ASN A 146 -13.79 0.61 4.80
N VAL A 147 -13.57 1.69 4.03
CA VAL A 147 -13.09 1.59 2.64
C VAL A 147 -11.66 1.02 2.61
N THR A 148 -10.76 1.56 3.42
CA THR A 148 -9.37 1.06 3.52
C THR A 148 -9.34 -0.33 4.16
N GLY A 149 -10.17 -0.59 5.17
CA GLY A 149 -10.30 -1.91 5.79
C GLY A 149 -10.83 -2.99 4.84
N LYS A 150 -11.68 -2.64 3.86
CA LYS A 150 -12.16 -3.58 2.83
C LYS A 150 -11.10 -3.87 1.77
N SER A 151 -10.29 -2.87 1.39
CA SER A 151 -9.15 -3.11 0.50
C SER A 151 -8.09 -4.00 1.17
N VAL A 152 -7.97 -3.94 2.50
CA VAL A 152 -7.19 -4.85 3.36
C VAL A 152 -7.88 -6.21 3.56
N GLY A 153 -9.22 -6.29 3.61
CA GLY A 153 -9.99 -7.55 3.69
C GLY A 153 -9.84 -8.48 2.48
N SER A 154 -9.30 -7.96 1.36
CA SER A 154 -8.87 -8.77 0.21
C SER A 154 -7.51 -9.48 0.42
N LEU A 155 -6.78 -9.16 1.51
CA LEU A 155 -5.55 -9.83 1.95
C LEU A 155 -5.82 -11.13 2.72
N LYS A 156 -6.72 -11.99 2.20
CA LYS A 156 -6.93 -13.36 2.70
C LYS A 156 -5.64 -14.23 2.67
N ALA A 157 -4.53 -13.70 2.13
CA ALA A 157 -3.30 -14.43 1.82
C ALA A 157 -2.03 -13.97 2.56
N PHE A 158 -2.11 -13.16 3.62
CA PHE A 158 -0.98 -13.06 4.56
C PHE A 158 -1.00 -14.26 5.50
N GLY A 159 -0.21 -15.28 5.14
CA GLY A 159 -0.14 -16.59 5.76
C GLY A 159 -0.09 -16.55 7.29
N MET A 160 -1.17 -17.04 7.90
CA MET A 160 -1.16 -17.57 9.27
C MET A 160 -0.59 -18.98 9.21
N THR A 161 0.67 -19.18 9.57
CA THR A 161 1.10 -20.52 9.99
C THR A 161 0.43 -20.85 11.33
N ALA A 162 0.05 -22.12 11.53
CA ALA A 162 -0.79 -22.56 12.65
C ALA A 162 -0.19 -22.30 14.04
N GLU A 163 1.10 -21.94 14.12
CA GLU A 163 1.92 -22.04 15.34
C GLU A 163 2.24 -20.69 16.03
N ALA A 164 1.87 -19.54 15.45
CA ALA A 164 2.21 -18.25 16.10
C ALA A 164 1.35 -17.94 17.34
N PRO A 165 1.91 -17.44 18.46
CA PRO A 165 1.15 -16.98 19.64
C PRO A 165 0.14 -15.85 19.34
N LEU A 166 -0.92 -15.71 20.14
CA LEU A 166 -1.98 -14.69 19.99
C LEU A 166 -1.41 -13.26 19.92
N VAL A 167 -0.39 -12.95 20.74
CA VAL A 167 0.32 -11.66 20.72
C VAL A 167 1.02 -11.40 19.38
N THR A 168 1.67 -12.40 18.78
CA THR A 168 2.33 -12.27 17.47
C THR A 168 1.30 -12.11 16.35
N ARG A 169 0.12 -12.70 16.50
CA ARG A 169 -1.01 -12.56 15.56
C ARG A 169 -1.67 -11.18 15.64
N ILE A 170 -1.88 -10.69 16.87
CA ILE A 170 -2.34 -9.33 17.13
C ILE A 170 -1.29 -8.35 16.61
N GLY A 171 0.01 -8.56 16.83
CA GLY A 171 1.07 -7.71 16.31
C GLY A 171 1.14 -7.64 14.78
N LYS A 172 0.99 -8.76 14.08
CA LYS A 172 0.99 -8.79 12.60
C LYS A 172 -0.30 -8.24 11.98
N GLY A 173 -1.46 -8.55 12.57
CA GLY A 173 -2.74 -7.92 12.20
C GLY A 173 -2.77 -6.43 12.53
N ALA A 174 -2.05 -6.04 13.59
CA ALA A 174 -1.93 -4.67 14.02
C ALA A 174 -1.15 -3.83 13.01
N LEU A 175 -0.04 -4.35 12.48
CA LEU A 175 0.77 -3.67 11.48
C LEU A 175 0.03 -3.44 10.15
N ALA A 176 -0.76 -4.41 9.69
CA ALA A 176 -1.55 -4.23 8.46
C ALA A 176 -2.73 -3.26 8.66
N GLY A 177 -3.37 -3.33 9.83
CA GLY A 177 -4.46 -2.42 10.19
C GLY A 177 -3.97 -0.99 10.43
N SER A 178 -2.80 -0.82 11.06
CA SER A 178 -2.25 0.48 11.46
C SER A 178 -1.86 1.37 10.28
N ILE A 179 -1.36 0.77 9.20
CA ILE A 179 -0.98 1.49 7.97
C ILE A 179 -2.23 2.00 7.25
N SER A 180 -3.27 1.17 7.17
CA SER A 180 -4.53 1.51 6.50
C SER A 180 -5.36 2.59 7.21
N SER A 181 -5.03 2.86 8.47
CA SER A 181 -5.68 3.85 9.33
C SER A 181 -4.91 5.17 9.43
N LEU A 182 -3.72 5.29 8.86
CA LEU A 182 -2.99 6.57 8.80
C LEU A 182 -3.76 7.65 8.01
N PRO A 183 -4.37 7.35 6.84
CA PRO A 183 -5.20 8.33 6.15
C PRO A 183 -6.43 8.74 6.97
N ALA A 184 -6.97 7.82 7.77
CA ALA A 184 -8.09 8.08 8.65
C ALA A 184 -7.70 8.96 9.84
N GLY A 185 -6.53 8.76 10.44
CA GLY A 185 -6.03 9.64 11.50
C GLY A 185 -5.74 11.05 11.01
N PHE A 186 -5.17 11.19 9.81
CA PHE A 186 -5.00 12.50 9.17
C PHE A 186 -6.34 13.19 8.92
N ALA A 187 -7.28 12.48 8.29
CA ALA A 187 -8.61 13.02 8.00
C ALA A 187 -9.38 13.35 9.28
N HIS A 188 -9.24 12.54 10.34
CA HIS A 188 -9.85 12.77 11.63
C HIS A 188 -9.32 14.04 12.27
N ALA A 189 -8.01 14.24 12.35
CA ALA A 189 -7.41 15.43 12.94
C ALA A 189 -7.89 16.71 12.27
N GLU A 190 -7.86 16.73 10.93
CA GLU A 190 -8.32 17.88 10.15
C GLU A 190 -9.83 18.13 10.32
N LEU A 191 -10.67 17.09 10.21
CA LEU A 191 -12.11 17.21 10.41
C LEU A 191 -12.45 17.65 11.83
N HIS A 192 -11.81 17.05 12.83
CA HIS A 192 -12.01 17.38 14.24
C HIS A 192 -11.63 18.84 14.51
N SER A 193 -10.47 19.29 14.05
CA SER A 193 -10.01 20.67 14.22
C SER A 193 -10.92 21.69 13.52
N ILE A 194 -11.34 21.40 12.28
CA ILE A 194 -12.22 22.29 11.49
C ILE A 194 -13.63 22.36 12.11
N THR A 195 -14.22 21.21 12.45
CA THR A 195 -15.59 21.14 13.01
C THR A 195 -15.70 21.76 14.40
N HIS A 196 -14.59 21.88 15.14
CA HIS A 196 -14.52 22.57 16.43
C HIS A 196 -14.01 24.01 16.32
N GLY A 197 -13.88 24.56 15.10
CA GLY A 197 -13.52 25.97 14.88
C GLY A 197 -12.08 26.33 15.22
N LYS A 198 -11.18 25.32 15.32
CA LYS A 198 -9.76 25.53 15.64
C LYS A 198 -8.89 25.81 14.41
N GLY A 199 -9.44 25.62 13.20
CA GLY A 199 -8.71 25.78 11.93
C GLY A 199 -8.06 24.46 11.46
N PRO A 200 -7.04 24.51 10.58
CA PRO A 200 -6.28 23.32 10.20
C PRO A 200 -5.61 22.68 11.43
N ALA A 201 -5.55 21.35 11.46
CA ALA A 201 -4.98 20.63 12.59
C ALA A 201 -3.49 20.95 12.77
N SER A 202 -3.06 21.14 14.02
CA SER A 202 -1.63 21.24 14.33
C SER A 202 -0.93 19.90 14.07
N ALA A 203 0.38 19.94 13.77
CA ALA A 203 1.15 18.72 13.58
C ALA A 203 1.03 17.76 14.78
N SER A 204 0.97 18.28 16.02
CA SER A 204 0.76 17.47 17.22
C SER A 204 -0.61 16.79 17.27
N GLU A 205 -1.68 17.45 16.80
CA GLU A 205 -3.02 16.85 16.71
C GLU A 205 -3.04 15.76 15.63
N VAL A 206 -2.45 16.04 14.47
CA VAL A 206 -2.30 15.06 13.38
C VAL A 206 -1.54 13.82 13.84
N PHE A 207 -0.39 13.98 14.52
CA PHE A 207 0.39 12.84 15.02
C PHE A 207 -0.31 12.08 16.14
N GLY A 208 -1.01 12.77 17.04
CA GLY A 208 -1.80 12.16 18.10
C GLY A 208 -2.90 11.26 17.54
N ASP A 209 -3.68 11.79 16.59
CA ASP A 209 -4.79 11.06 15.99
C ASP A 209 -4.32 9.94 15.06
N MET A 210 -3.26 10.16 14.27
CA MET A 210 -2.63 9.09 13.48
C MET A 210 -2.20 7.90 14.35
N THR A 211 -1.68 8.15 15.56
CA THR A 211 -1.27 7.09 16.49
C THR A 211 -2.48 6.35 17.07
N GLY A 212 -3.50 7.08 17.51
CA GLY A 212 -4.75 6.49 18.01
C GLY A 212 -5.46 5.64 16.95
N PHE A 213 -5.56 6.14 15.72
CA PHE A 213 -6.17 5.41 14.61
C PHE A 213 -5.32 4.24 14.13
N ALA A 214 -3.99 4.36 14.13
CA ALA A 214 -3.08 3.25 13.90
C ALA A 214 -3.32 2.07 14.86
N LEU A 215 -3.44 2.37 16.16
CA LEU A 215 -3.74 1.35 17.18
C LEU A 215 -5.13 0.74 16.96
N PHE A 216 -6.15 1.58 16.72
CA PHE A 216 -7.52 1.13 16.51
C PHE A 216 -7.67 0.26 15.24
N GLY A 217 -7.11 0.70 14.11
CA GLY A 217 -7.08 -0.07 12.87
C GLY A 217 -6.34 -1.39 13.06
N GLY A 218 -5.24 -1.36 13.82
CA GLY A 218 -4.49 -2.56 14.14
C GLY A 218 -5.28 -3.60 14.95
N VAL A 219 -6.00 -3.15 15.98
CA VAL A 219 -6.87 -4.00 16.79
C VAL A 219 -8.01 -4.59 15.94
N LEU A 220 -8.67 -3.78 15.09
CA LEU A 220 -9.70 -4.25 14.17
C LEU A 220 -9.18 -5.30 13.19
N GLY A 221 -7.98 -5.09 12.63
CA GLY A 221 -7.32 -6.04 11.73
C GLY A 221 -7.06 -7.39 12.41
N GLY A 222 -6.59 -7.37 13.66
CA GLY A 222 -6.38 -8.57 14.48
C GLY A 222 -7.67 -9.37 14.71
N VAL A 223 -8.75 -8.69 15.11
CA VAL A 223 -10.05 -9.34 15.38
C VAL A 223 -10.70 -9.88 14.10
N GLY A 224 -10.63 -9.12 13.00
CA GLY A 224 -11.15 -9.55 11.70
C GLY A 224 -10.45 -10.80 11.16
N GLY A 225 -9.12 -10.87 11.30
CA GLY A 225 -8.33 -12.03 10.90
C GLY A 225 -8.68 -13.30 11.67
N ALA A 226 -8.89 -13.20 12.99
CA ALA A 226 -9.27 -14.34 13.83
C ALA A 226 -10.63 -14.94 13.43
N ARG A 227 -11.62 -14.09 13.11
CA ARG A 227 -12.97 -14.52 12.73
C ARG A 227 -13.02 -15.16 11.33
N ALA A 228 -12.22 -14.66 10.39
CA ALA A 228 -12.13 -15.24 9.04
C ALA A 228 -11.56 -16.68 9.07
N ARG A 229 -10.58 -16.94 9.94
CA ARG A 229 -10.01 -18.28 10.14
C ARG A 229 -11.01 -19.26 10.76
N SER A 230 -11.76 -18.84 11.78
CA SER A 230 -12.78 -19.70 12.40
C SER A 230 -13.81 -20.21 11.38
N ARG A 231 -14.22 -19.35 10.43
CA ARG A 231 -15.10 -19.76 9.33
C ARG A 231 -14.41 -20.66 8.31
N PHE A 232 -13.13 -20.42 8.00
CA PHE A 232 -12.37 -21.29 7.11
C PHE A 232 -12.18 -22.70 7.69
N LEU A 233 -11.87 -22.80 9.00
CA LEU A 233 -11.75 -24.08 9.70
C LEU A 233 -13.10 -24.81 9.76
N GLN A 234 -14.19 -24.13 10.13
CA GLN A 234 -15.53 -24.73 10.12
C GLN A 234 -15.96 -25.23 8.73
N ASN A 235 -15.65 -24.48 7.67
CA ASN A 235 -16.01 -24.87 6.31
C ASN A 235 -15.16 -26.05 5.80
N ASN A 236 -13.89 -26.15 6.21
CA ASN A 236 -13.02 -27.27 5.83
C ASN A 236 -13.33 -28.53 6.64
N GLU A 237 -13.64 -28.41 7.93
CA GLU A 237 -14.11 -29.54 8.76
C GLU A 237 -15.44 -30.09 8.23
N ALA A 238 -16.36 -29.22 7.79
CA ALA A 238 -17.60 -29.64 7.14
C ALA A 238 -17.36 -30.30 5.76
N ALA A 239 -16.36 -29.84 5.00
CA ALA A 239 -16.00 -30.41 3.70
C ALA A 239 -15.28 -31.77 3.83
N ASP A 240 -14.45 -31.95 4.85
CA ASP A 240 -13.77 -33.21 5.13
C ASP A 240 -14.71 -34.25 5.76
N ALA A 241 -15.71 -33.82 6.55
CA ALA A 241 -16.78 -34.69 7.03
C ALA A 241 -17.73 -35.19 5.91
N ALA A 242 -17.73 -34.54 4.74
CA ALA A 242 -18.60 -34.88 3.62
C ALA A 242 -17.96 -35.81 2.58
N LYS A 243 -16.69 -36.23 2.75
CA LYS A 243 -16.04 -37.18 1.84
C LYS A 243 -16.45 -38.63 2.19
N PRO A 244 -16.97 -39.43 1.24
CA PRO A 244 -17.27 -40.83 1.50
C PRO A 244 -15.99 -41.64 1.75
N PRO A 245 -16.02 -42.68 2.61
CA PRO A 245 -14.84 -43.47 2.93
C PRO A 245 -14.33 -44.21 1.68
N VAL A 246 -13.02 -44.09 1.43
CA VAL A 246 -12.32 -44.73 0.32
C VAL A 246 -12.29 -46.25 0.56
N GLN A 247 -12.95 -47.03 -0.29
CA GLN A 247 -12.84 -48.49 -0.27
C GLN A 247 -11.48 -48.91 -0.86
N THR A 248 -10.71 -49.66 -0.09
CA THR A 248 -9.41 -50.21 -0.50
C THR A 248 -9.63 -51.62 -1.04
N GLU A 249 -9.51 -51.81 -2.35
CA GLU A 249 -9.64 -53.11 -2.99
C GLU A 249 -8.28 -53.83 -3.02
N VAL A 250 -8.25 -55.06 -2.50
CA VAL A 250 -7.07 -55.93 -2.40
C VAL A 250 -7.13 -56.96 -3.53
N VAL A 251 -6.14 -57.00 -4.42
CA VAL A 251 -6.05 -58.02 -5.50
C VAL A 251 -4.88 -58.98 -5.25
N LYS A 252 -5.20 -60.29 -5.23
CA LYS A 252 -4.28 -61.45 -5.22
C LYS A 252 -4.09 -62.02 -6.64
N LEU A 253 -2.92 -62.62 -6.91
CA LEU A 253 -2.47 -63.14 -8.22
C LEU A 253 -2.25 -64.67 -8.24
N GLY A 254 -2.50 -65.29 -9.41
CA GLY A 254 -2.18 -66.68 -9.86
C GLY A 254 -3.35 -67.22 -10.72
N GLU A 255 -3.28 -67.77 -11.94
CA GLU A 255 -2.27 -68.46 -12.78
C GLU A 255 -2.83 -68.55 -14.27
N PRO A 256 -2.26 -69.25 -15.30
CA PRO A 256 -1.90 -68.58 -16.55
C PRO A 256 -2.30 -69.19 -17.95
N VAL A 257 -2.03 -68.40 -19.02
CA VAL A 257 -1.70 -68.65 -20.47
C VAL A 257 -2.73 -69.20 -21.49
N LYS A 258 -2.96 -68.43 -22.59
CA LYS A 258 -2.63 -68.76 -24.03
C LYS A 258 -2.84 -67.58 -25.03
N ALA A 259 -1.93 -67.51 -26.01
CA ALA A 259 -1.62 -66.49 -27.05
C ALA A 259 -2.71 -66.32 -28.15
N ASP A 260 -2.77 -65.36 -29.11
CA ASP A 260 -2.03 -64.18 -29.66
C ASP A 260 -3.01 -63.53 -30.71
N PRO A 261 -2.75 -62.47 -31.50
CA PRO A 261 -1.96 -61.23 -31.35
C PRO A 261 -2.82 -59.97 -31.68
N VAL A 262 -2.29 -58.74 -31.53
CA VAL A 262 -2.51 -57.56 -32.42
C VAL A 262 -1.88 -56.31 -31.80
N LYS A 263 -0.97 -55.69 -32.57
CA LYS A 263 -0.41 -54.32 -32.51
C LYS A 263 0.34 -53.97 -31.21
N ALA A 264 1.67 -54.04 -31.20
CA ALA A 264 2.55 -53.05 -31.82
C ALA A 264 2.23 -51.62 -31.38
N GLU A 265 2.45 -51.29 -30.11
CA GLU A 265 2.86 -49.95 -29.69
C GLU A 265 3.33 -49.97 -28.24
N ASN A 266 4.48 -49.35 -28.02
CA ASN A 266 5.06 -48.93 -26.75
C ASN A 266 5.90 -49.97 -25.99
N ALA A 267 7.19 -49.62 -25.95
CA ALA A 267 8.26 -50.14 -25.10
C ALA A 267 8.87 -51.49 -25.51
N ARG A 268 9.88 -51.42 -26.38
CA ARG A 268 11.10 -52.18 -26.10
C ARG A 268 12.20 -51.21 -25.72
N ALA A 269 12.74 -51.45 -24.53
CA ALA A 269 14.02 -50.98 -24.03
C ALA A 269 14.10 -49.55 -23.48
N ALA A 270 13.40 -49.29 -22.38
CA ALA A 270 14.13 -48.77 -21.22
C ALA A 270 14.83 -49.96 -20.56
N GLU A 271 16.11 -49.80 -20.24
CA GLU A 271 17.02 -50.78 -19.64
C GLU A 271 17.57 -51.86 -20.58
N LYS A 272 18.33 -51.40 -21.57
CA LYS A 272 19.74 -51.79 -21.55
C LYS A 272 20.60 -50.55 -21.30
N THR A 273 21.55 -50.74 -20.39
CA THR A 273 22.83 -50.02 -20.30
C THR A 273 22.80 -48.58 -19.79
N SER A 274 23.07 -48.44 -18.49
CA SER A 274 24.23 -47.71 -17.98
C SER A 274 25.23 -47.28 -19.06
N GLY A 275 25.43 -45.97 -19.20
CA GLY A 275 26.59 -45.37 -19.87
C GLY A 275 26.26 -44.17 -20.75
N ASN A 276 26.69 -42.99 -20.32
CA ASN A 276 26.85 -41.73 -21.07
C ASN A 276 25.63 -41.14 -21.81
N GLN A 277 25.20 -39.95 -21.37
CA GLN A 277 24.65 -38.82 -22.16
C GLN A 277 24.39 -37.68 -21.14
N ASP A 278 25.24 -36.66 -21.00
CA ASP A 278 25.27 -35.46 -21.85
C ASP A 278 23.98 -35.28 -22.65
N GLY A 279 22.95 -34.80 -21.96
CA GLY A 279 21.65 -34.46 -22.51
C GLY A 279 21.28 -33.01 -22.15
N PRO A 280 20.92 -32.17 -23.12
CA PRO A 280 20.65 -30.76 -22.86
C PRO A 280 19.37 -30.54 -22.03
N ALA A 281 19.43 -29.62 -21.07
CA ALA A 281 18.28 -29.22 -20.26
C ALA A 281 17.18 -28.61 -21.14
N VAL A 282 15.98 -29.19 -21.08
CA VAL A 282 14.80 -28.76 -21.82
C VAL A 282 13.97 -27.82 -20.96
N ILE A 283 13.68 -26.61 -21.45
CA ILE A 283 12.76 -25.63 -20.85
C ILE A 283 11.68 -25.31 -21.89
N THR A 284 10.42 -25.32 -21.48
CA THR A 284 9.26 -25.22 -22.39
C THR A 284 8.73 -23.79 -22.47
N GLU A 285 8.71 -23.20 -23.67
CA GLU A 285 7.97 -21.98 -24.02
C GLU A 285 7.01 -22.33 -25.18
N GLY A 286 5.72 -22.51 -24.88
CA GLY A 286 4.73 -22.93 -25.88
C GLY A 286 4.93 -24.36 -26.42
N THR A 287 4.07 -24.78 -27.35
CA THR A 287 3.91 -26.16 -27.84
C THR A 287 5.11 -26.75 -28.60
N ARG A 288 6.28 -26.08 -28.60
CA ARG A 288 7.47 -26.49 -29.35
C ARG A 288 8.63 -26.76 -28.38
N VAL A 289 9.16 -27.98 -28.42
CA VAL A 289 10.33 -28.38 -27.64
C VAL A 289 11.58 -27.98 -28.42
N TYR A 290 12.45 -27.18 -27.81
CA TYR A 290 13.74 -26.78 -28.37
C TYR A 290 14.86 -27.58 -27.70
N THR A 291 15.83 -28.02 -28.50
CA THR A 291 17.13 -28.52 -28.00
C THR A 291 17.98 -27.34 -27.50
N THR A 292 18.99 -27.60 -26.65
CA THR A 292 19.90 -26.50 -26.19
C THR A 292 20.64 -25.83 -27.33
N GLU A 293 20.98 -26.55 -28.40
CA GLU A 293 21.59 -25.94 -29.60
C GLU A 293 20.62 -25.00 -30.31
N GLU A 294 19.33 -25.37 -30.41
CA GLU A 294 18.31 -24.49 -30.98
C GLU A 294 18.06 -23.27 -30.10
N MET A 295 18.06 -23.43 -28.78
CA MET A 295 17.99 -22.33 -27.82
C MET A 295 19.18 -21.37 -27.98
N LEU A 296 20.39 -21.89 -28.10
CA LEU A 296 21.59 -21.08 -28.29
C LEU A 296 21.50 -20.28 -29.59
N LYS A 297 21.06 -20.90 -30.69
CA LYS A 297 20.81 -20.22 -31.97
C LYS A 297 19.72 -19.15 -31.87
N VAL A 298 18.66 -19.38 -31.09
CA VAL A 298 17.62 -18.37 -30.86
C VAL A 298 18.15 -17.18 -30.05
N VAL A 299 18.98 -17.43 -29.04
CA VAL A 299 19.63 -16.37 -28.25
C VAL A 299 20.62 -15.58 -29.12
N GLU A 300 21.48 -16.25 -29.88
CA GLU A 300 22.43 -15.62 -30.81
C GLU A 300 21.70 -14.82 -31.90
N ALA A 301 20.61 -15.34 -32.45
CA ALA A 301 19.80 -14.63 -33.43
C ALA A 301 19.12 -13.39 -32.83
N ARG A 302 18.64 -13.46 -31.57
CA ARG A 302 18.09 -12.29 -30.85
C ARG A 302 19.17 -11.25 -30.56
N GLU A 303 20.37 -11.67 -30.16
CA GLU A 303 21.51 -10.75 -29.96
C GLU A 303 21.99 -10.11 -31.26
N ALA A 304 22.05 -10.86 -32.35
CA ALA A 304 22.41 -10.35 -33.68
C ALA A 304 21.36 -9.36 -34.20
N ALA A 305 20.07 -9.66 -34.03
CA ALA A 305 18.98 -8.74 -34.37
C ALA A 305 19.03 -7.46 -33.52
N ALA A 306 19.35 -7.57 -32.23
CA ALA A 306 19.54 -6.42 -31.35
C ALA A 306 20.77 -5.58 -31.73
N ARG A 307 21.87 -6.19 -32.19
CA ARG A 307 23.04 -5.47 -32.73
C ARG A 307 22.72 -4.76 -34.04
N GLN A 308 22.07 -5.41 -34.99
CA GLN A 308 21.63 -4.77 -36.23
C GLN A 308 20.66 -3.62 -35.98
N ALA A 309 19.73 -3.75 -35.01
CA ALA A 309 18.84 -2.66 -34.62
C ALA A 309 19.59 -1.47 -33.98
N ARG A 310 20.71 -1.73 -33.28
CA ARG A 310 21.58 -0.67 -32.73
C ARG A 310 22.42 0.01 -33.81
N GLU A 311 22.89 -0.73 -34.80
CA GLU A 311 23.68 -0.21 -35.93
C GLU A 311 22.82 0.52 -36.96
N ALA A 312 21.55 0.12 -37.12
CA ALA A 312 20.55 0.78 -37.96
C ALA A 312 19.91 2.00 -37.28
N ALA A 313 20.20 2.26 -36.00
CA ALA A 313 19.74 3.47 -35.34
C ALA A 313 20.36 4.68 -36.06
N PRO A 314 19.54 5.69 -36.46
CA PRO A 314 20.05 6.86 -37.16
C PRO A 314 21.19 7.47 -36.35
N LYS A 315 22.34 7.70 -37.01
CA LYS A 315 23.46 8.43 -36.42
C LYS A 315 22.89 9.74 -35.89
N VAL A 316 23.03 9.94 -34.58
CA VAL A 316 22.57 11.16 -33.90
C VAL A 316 23.37 12.31 -34.50
N GLU A 317 22.76 13.02 -35.44
CA GLU A 317 23.22 14.30 -35.93
C GLU A 317 23.42 15.19 -34.71
N THR A 318 24.57 15.87 -34.62
CA THR A 318 24.90 16.74 -33.48
C THR A 318 23.73 17.69 -33.24
N ALA A 319 23.05 17.52 -32.09
CA ALA A 319 21.79 18.20 -31.83
C ALA A 319 22.01 19.72 -31.78
N ASP A 320 21.36 20.45 -32.69
CA ASP A 320 21.33 21.92 -32.64
C ASP A 320 20.35 22.37 -31.55
N PRO A 321 20.82 22.99 -30.45
CA PRO A 321 19.94 23.42 -29.36
C PRO A 321 19.02 24.58 -29.75
N ASN A 322 19.22 25.20 -30.92
CA ASN A 322 18.32 26.22 -31.46
C ASN A 322 17.28 25.65 -32.43
N LYS A 323 17.28 24.34 -32.70
CA LYS A 323 16.26 23.69 -33.52
C LYS A 323 14.88 23.93 -32.91
N ILE A 324 13.95 24.43 -33.71
CA ILE A 324 12.56 24.61 -33.27
C ILE A 324 11.85 23.24 -33.28
N LEU A 325 11.45 22.78 -32.09
CA LEU A 325 10.64 21.58 -31.88
C LEU A 325 9.17 21.96 -31.93
N LYS A 326 8.47 21.52 -32.99
CA LYS A 326 7.02 21.72 -33.13
C LYS A 326 6.27 20.80 -32.18
N VAL A 327 5.27 21.34 -31.49
CA VAL A 327 4.35 20.57 -30.63
C VAL A 327 2.92 20.70 -31.14
N LYS A 328 2.16 19.60 -31.07
CA LYS A 328 0.70 19.65 -31.28
C LYS A 328 0.06 20.03 -29.96
N LYS A 329 -0.58 21.20 -29.88
CA LYS A 329 -1.15 21.71 -28.63
C LYS A 329 -2.27 20.81 -28.10
N GLU A 330 -2.98 20.13 -28.99
CA GLU A 330 -4.03 19.16 -28.69
C GLU A 330 -3.48 17.90 -28.01
N GLY A 331 -2.18 17.64 -28.14
CA GLY A 331 -1.50 16.50 -27.52
C GLY A 331 -1.09 16.73 -26.07
N TYR A 332 -1.61 17.75 -25.37
CA TYR A 332 -1.25 18.01 -23.97
C TYR A 332 -1.55 16.80 -23.08
N ILE A 333 -0.53 16.29 -22.38
CA ILE A 333 -0.64 15.15 -21.46
C ILE A 333 -0.73 15.67 -20.02
N ASP A 334 0.29 16.42 -19.59
CA ASP A 334 0.43 16.83 -18.18
C ASP A 334 1.34 18.07 -18.04
N ALA A 335 1.25 18.72 -16.88
CA ALA A 335 2.18 19.74 -16.43
C ALA A 335 3.01 19.19 -15.27
N GLY A 336 4.24 18.79 -15.57
CA GLY A 336 5.23 18.48 -14.55
C GLY A 336 5.74 19.76 -13.88
N ASP A 337 6.50 19.60 -12.79
CA ASP A 337 7.04 20.72 -12.01
C ASP A 337 7.90 21.68 -12.83
N GLU A 338 8.49 21.18 -13.92
CA GLU A 338 9.47 21.92 -14.72
C GLU A 338 8.95 22.32 -16.10
N GLY A 339 7.79 21.84 -16.51
CA GLY A 339 7.35 22.01 -17.88
C GLY A 339 6.09 21.24 -18.26
N LYS A 340 5.57 21.59 -19.43
CA LYS A 340 4.41 20.94 -20.03
C LYS A 340 4.86 19.82 -20.97
N VAL A 341 4.17 18.69 -20.93
CA VAL A 341 4.45 17.52 -21.78
C VAL A 341 3.35 17.35 -22.80
N TYR A 342 3.74 17.20 -24.07
CA TYR A 342 2.83 17.03 -25.21
C TYR A 342 3.15 15.73 -25.94
N SER A 343 2.15 14.89 -26.21
CA SER A 343 2.26 13.79 -27.16
C SER A 343 2.34 14.32 -28.59
N ASN A 344 3.22 13.75 -29.40
CA ASN A 344 3.33 14.06 -30.82
C ASN A 344 2.45 13.15 -31.70
N GLY A 345 1.87 12.08 -31.11
CA GLY A 345 1.06 11.07 -31.79
C GLY A 345 1.85 10.06 -32.63
N ASP A 346 3.17 10.04 -32.49
CA ASP A 346 4.08 9.14 -33.20
C ASP A 346 4.95 8.29 -32.25
N GLY A 347 4.46 8.05 -31.03
CA GLY A 347 5.19 7.34 -29.99
C GLY A 347 6.27 8.18 -29.30
N THR A 348 6.26 9.49 -29.49
CA THR A 348 7.17 10.43 -28.84
C THR A 348 6.42 11.52 -28.09
N VAL A 349 7.04 12.07 -27.05
CA VAL A 349 6.57 13.25 -26.33
C VAL A 349 7.57 14.39 -26.43
N THR A 350 7.07 15.61 -26.39
CA THR A 350 7.88 16.83 -26.29
C THR A 350 7.58 17.51 -24.96
N LYS A 351 8.62 17.68 -24.12
CA LYS A 351 8.55 18.47 -22.89
C LYS A 351 9.07 19.87 -23.16
N ILE A 352 8.28 20.89 -22.83
CA ILE A 352 8.65 22.31 -22.90
C ILE A 352 8.87 22.82 -21.49
N TYR A 353 10.07 23.32 -21.21
CA TYR A 353 10.46 23.77 -19.87
C TYR A 353 9.97 25.19 -19.60
N HIS A 354 9.56 25.44 -18.35
CA HIS A 354 9.15 26.77 -17.90
C HIS A 354 10.33 27.73 -17.72
N ASP A 355 11.49 27.21 -17.33
CA ASP A 355 12.71 27.98 -17.11
C ASP A 355 13.49 28.13 -18.41
N SER A 356 13.49 29.36 -18.96
CA SER A 356 14.15 29.71 -20.21
C SER A 356 15.68 29.67 -20.13
N SER A 357 16.25 29.64 -18.92
CA SER A 357 17.70 29.62 -18.70
C SER A 357 18.31 28.22 -18.70
N ARG A 358 17.49 27.16 -18.79
CA ARG A 358 17.98 25.78 -18.77
C ARG A 358 18.79 25.42 -20.02
N SER A 359 19.99 24.88 -19.80
CA SER A 359 20.77 24.21 -20.84
C SER A 359 20.19 22.83 -21.12
N MET A 360 19.72 22.62 -22.35
CA MET A 360 19.18 21.33 -22.77
C MET A 360 20.25 20.26 -22.91
N GLU A 361 21.49 20.65 -23.16
CA GLU A 361 22.66 19.77 -23.15
C GLU A 361 22.93 19.24 -21.75
N ALA A 362 22.85 20.10 -20.73
CA ALA A 362 22.98 19.69 -19.34
C ALA A 362 21.86 18.73 -18.94
N VAL A 363 20.61 19.02 -19.33
CA VAL A 363 19.48 18.11 -19.10
C VAL A 363 19.71 16.77 -19.81
N LYS A 364 20.12 16.78 -21.08
CA LYS A 364 20.41 15.55 -21.83
C LYS A 364 21.53 14.74 -21.17
N ALA A 365 22.59 15.39 -20.70
CA ALA A 365 23.69 14.74 -20.00
C ALA A 365 23.23 14.03 -18.71
N ILE A 366 22.19 14.53 -18.02
CA ILE A 366 21.59 13.85 -16.86
C ILE A 366 20.97 12.51 -17.28
N TYR A 367 20.14 12.51 -18.33
CA TYR A 367 19.50 11.29 -18.83
C TYR A 367 20.55 10.28 -19.32
N ASP A 368 21.55 10.74 -20.07
CA ASP A 368 22.64 9.90 -20.53
C ASP A 368 23.38 9.28 -19.32
N LYS A 369 23.68 10.08 -18.29
CA LYS A 369 24.34 9.62 -17.06
C LYS A 369 23.50 8.58 -16.31
N LEU A 370 22.19 8.76 -16.18
CA LEU A 370 21.30 7.78 -15.56
C LEU A 370 21.29 6.46 -16.34
N ASN A 371 21.22 6.52 -17.67
CA ASN A 371 21.31 5.32 -18.49
C ASN A 371 22.65 4.59 -18.33
N THR A 372 23.77 5.32 -18.16
CA THR A 372 25.08 4.68 -17.93
C THR A 372 25.17 3.89 -16.63
N ILE A 373 24.37 4.24 -15.63
CA ILE A 373 24.32 3.53 -14.34
C ILE A 373 23.18 2.50 -14.28
N GLY A 374 22.56 2.19 -15.43
CA GLY A 374 21.54 1.16 -15.55
C GLY A 374 20.13 1.60 -15.19
N ILE A 375 19.90 2.90 -14.95
CA ILE A 375 18.57 3.45 -14.68
C ILE A 375 17.89 3.74 -16.01
N LYS A 376 16.72 3.14 -16.25
CA LYS A 376 15.94 3.38 -17.47
C LYS A 376 15.30 4.77 -17.43
N THR A 377 15.54 5.54 -18.47
CA THR A 377 14.86 6.81 -18.75
C THR A 377 14.28 6.76 -20.17
N PRO A 378 13.30 7.62 -20.50
CA PRO A 378 12.94 7.85 -21.89
C PRO A 378 14.17 8.18 -22.74
N LYS A 379 14.25 7.63 -23.95
CA LYS A 379 15.34 7.95 -24.88
C LYS A 379 15.15 9.36 -25.41
N ILE A 380 16.14 10.23 -25.21
CA ILE A 380 16.14 11.56 -25.81
C ILE A 380 16.42 11.43 -27.30
N LEU A 381 15.52 11.99 -28.10
CA LEU A 381 15.61 11.99 -29.55
C LEU A 381 16.19 13.32 -30.05
N GLU A 382 15.65 14.43 -29.54
CA GLU A 382 16.05 15.76 -29.95
C GLU A 382 16.00 16.74 -28.77
N ILE A 383 16.89 17.73 -28.79
CA ILE A 383 16.83 18.92 -27.93
C ILE A 383 16.69 20.15 -28.82
N GLY A 384 16.09 21.21 -28.28
CA GLY A 384 15.84 22.43 -29.05
C GLY A 384 15.07 23.48 -28.26
N LYS A 385 14.31 24.30 -28.98
CA LYS A 385 13.39 25.30 -28.43
C LYS A 385 11.97 25.09 -28.94
N SER A 386 10.97 25.48 -28.17
CA SER A 386 9.60 25.60 -28.65
C SER A 386 9.47 26.78 -29.61
N GLU A 387 8.30 26.92 -30.25
CA GLU A 387 7.96 28.08 -31.09
C GLU A 387 8.00 29.40 -30.30
N GLU A 388 7.84 29.33 -28.97
CA GLU A 388 7.90 30.48 -28.04
C GLU A 388 9.34 30.76 -27.57
N GLY A 389 10.33 30.01 -28.06
CA GLY A 389 11.73 30.16 -27.68
C GLY A 389 12.11 29.50 -26.34
N LEU A 390 11.19 28.77 -25.71
CA LEU A 390 11.46 28.06 -24.45
C LEU A 390 12.26 26.77 -24.71
N PRO A 391 13.17 26.37 -23.81
CA PRO A 391 13.88 25.10 -23.94
C PRO A 391 12.91 23.92 -24.06
N ALA A 392 13.19 23.02 -25.00
CA ALA A 392 12.34 21.88 -25.30
C ALA A 392 13.16 20.61 -25.54
N MET A 393 12.56 19.48 -25.19
CA MET A 393 13.14 18.15 -25.39
C MET A 393 12.12 17.20 -25.97
N ARG A 394 12.46 16.56 -27.08
CA ARG A 394 11.69 15.46 -27.64
C ARG A 394 12.30 14.13 -27.22
N MET A 395 11.48 13.25 -26.68
CA MET A 395 11.88 11.94 -26.16
C MET A 395 10.86 10.87 -26.50
N GLU A 396 11.26 9.62 -26.36
CA GLU A 396 10.37 8.46 -26.46
C GLU A 396 9.20 8.55 -25.46
N GLN A 397 8.01 8.19 -25.90
CA GLN A 397 6.85 8.06 -25.01
C GLN A 397 6.90 6.69 -24.32
N VAL A 398 7.08 6.67 -23.00
CA VAL A 398 7.07 5.43 -22.21
C VAL A 398 5.62 5.07 -21.85
N GLY A 399 4.91 4.37 -22.72
CA GLY A 399 3.52 3.99 -22.49
C GLY A 399 2.52 5.16 -22.48
N ASP A 400 1.24 4.84 -22.38
CA ASP A 400 0.11 5.77 -22.33
C ASP A 400 -0.55 5.88 -20.94
N GLY A 401 -0.13 5.03 -19.99
CA GLY A 401 -0.72 4.91 -18.67
C GLY A 401 -0.37 6.02 -17.67
N ASP A 402 -0.92 5.93 -16.46
CA ASP A 402 -0.71 6.92 -15.41
C ASP A 402 0.71 6.89 -14.81
N PRO A 403 1.13 7.94 -14.06
CA PRO A 403 2.32 7.88 -13.22
C PRO A 403 2.27 6.73 -12.20
N LEU A 404 3.43 6.23 -11.77
CA LEU A 404 3.56 5.09 -10.87
C LEU A 404 2.76 5.24 -9.56
N ARG A 405 2.68 6.47 -9.03
CA ARG A 405 1.84 6.78 -7.87
C ARG A 405 0.39 6.34 -8.08
N TRP A 406 -0.18 6.65 -9.24
CA TRP A 406 -1.55 6.30 -9.60
C TRP A 406 -1.67 4.81 -9.94
N GLN A 407 -0.72 4.24 -10.68
CA GLN A 407 -0.70 2.80 -10.97
C GLN A 407 -0.76 1.94 -9.69
N LEU A 408 -0.04 2.35 -8.64
CA LEU A 408 -0.06 1.68 -7.33
C LEU A 408 -1.38 1.89 -6.57
N MET A 409 -1.94 3.11 -6.59
CA MET A 409 -3.21 3.40 -5.93
C MET A 409 -4.39 2.69 -6.60
N MET A 410 -4.36 2.55 -7.93
CA MET A 410 -5.40 1.93 -8.75
C MET A 410 -5.25 0.41 -8.88
N ARG A 411 -4.17 -0.18 -8.34
CA ARG A 411 -3.80 -1.61 -8.49
C ARG A 411 -3.71 -2.05 -9.95
N GLU A 412 -3.20 -1.19 -10.82
CA GLU A 412 -2.90 -1.54 -12.21
C GLU A 412 -1.69 -2.49 -12.30
N ILE A 413 -0.87 -2.51 -11.24
CA ILE A 413 0.30 -3.36 -11.10
C ILE A 413 -0.10 -4.68 -10.45
N THR A 414 0.08 -5.79 -11.16
CA THR A 414 -0.21 -7.14 -10.63
C THR A 414 0.75 -7.53 -9.49
N GLY A 415 0.43 -8.61 -8.76
CA GLY A 415 1.32 -9.08 -7.68
C GLY A 415 2.71 -9.50 -8.16
N ALA A 416 2.82 -10.08 -9.36
CA ALA A 416 4.10 -10.43 -9.96
C ALA A 416 4.87 -9.17 -10.41
N ASP A 417 4.17 -8.22 -10.99
CA ASP A 417 4.73 -6.94 -11.41
C ASP A 417 5.23 -6.10 -10.22
N LEU A 418 4.53 -6.16 -9.08
CA LEU A 418 4.92 -5.45 -7.87
C LEU A 418 6.26 -5.95 -7.31
N ALA A 419 6.55 -7.25 -7.43
CA ALA A 419 7.84 -7.81 -7.04
C ALA A 419 8.97 -7.31 -7.95
N SER A 420 8.74 -7.31 -9.27
CA SER A 420 9.69 -6.79 -10.26
C SER A 420 9.93 -5.28 -10.07
N LEU A 421 8.85 -4.51 -9.90
CA LEU A 421 8.90 -3.08 -9.59
C LEU A 421 9.74 -2.81 -8.35
N ARG A 422 9.50 -3.55 -7.27
CA ARG A 422 10.25 -3.40 -6.01
C ARG A 422 11.73 -3.66 -6.22
N GLN A 423 12.08 -4.74 -6.91
CA GLN A 423 13.48 -5.05 -7.20
C GLN A 423 14.17 -3.92 -7.99
N GLN A 424 13.51 -3.41 -9.02
CA GLN A 424 14.06 -2.32 -9.84
C GLN A 424 14.15 -0.99 -9.09
N TYR A 425 13.13 -0.66 -8.29
CA TYR A 425 13.10 0.54 -7.48
C TYR A 425 14.32 0.64 -6.56
N TRP A 426 14.64 -0.45 -5.84
CA TRP A 426 15.78 -0.47 -4.94
C TRP A 426 17.12 -0.58 -5.67
N ALA A 427 17.18 -1.31 -6.79
CA ALA A 427 18.36 -1.35 -7.63
C ALA A 427 18.72 0.05 -8.18
N TYR A 428 17.72 0.85 -8.58
CA TYR A 428 17.94 2.22 -9.02
C TYR A 428 18.36 3.13 -7.87
N ALA A 429 17.77 2.98 -6.68
CA ALA A 429 18.19 3.73 -5.50
C ALA A 429 19.67 3.46 -5.16
N ASP A 430 20.12 2.21 -5.23
CA ASP A 430 21.52 1.83 -5.04
C ASP A 430 22.43 2.40 -6.11
N ALA A 431 22.01 2.35 -7.37
CA ALA A 431 22.76 2.90 -8.49
C ALA A 431 22.96 4.41 -8.35
N LEU A 432 21.92 5.16 -7.96
CA LEU A 432 22.00 6.59 -7.67
C LEU A 432 22.97 6.90 -6.53
N ASN A 433 22.86 6.17 -5.42
CA ASN A 433 23.72 6.35 -4.25
C ASN A 433 25.19 6.07 -4.61
N LYS A 434 25.46 4.98 -5.33
CA LYS A 434 26.81 4.63 -5.80
C LYS A 434 27.38 5.67 -6.75
N ALA A 435 26.54 6.27 -7.59
CA ALA A 435 26.93 7.31 -8.54
C ALA A 435 27.00 8.72 -7.91
N ASN A 436 26.67 8.85 -6.62
CA ASN A 436 26.51 10.12 -5.92
C ASN A 436 25.60 11.09 -6.69
N LEU A 437 24.47 10.57 -7.16
CA LEU A 437 23.45 11.33 -7.87
C LEU A 437 22.20 11.50 -7.01
N ARG A 438 21.60 12.68 -7.11
CA ARG A 438 20.28 12.96 -6.56
C ARG A 438 19.36 13.32 -7.69
N ILE A 439 18.16 12.78 -7.67
CA ILE A 439 17.06 13.17 -8.56
C ILE A 439 15.83 13.42 -7.69
N ASP A 440 14.79 14.05 -8.26
CA ASP A 440 13.50 14.11 -7.59
C ASP A 440 12.86 12.72 -7.59
N TRP A 441 13.12 11.99 -6.50
CA TRP A 441 12.73 10.61 -6.31
C TRP A 441 11.26 10.48 -5.89
N ASN A 442 10.36 11.00 -6.74
CA ASN A 442 8.93 11.02 -6.50
C ASN A 442 8.21 10.04 -7.43
N LEU A 443 7.25 9.28 -6.88
CA LEU A 443 6.45 8.32 -7.67
C LEU A 443 5.64 8.97 -8.81
N LYS A 444 5.43 10.29 -8.79
CA LYS A 444 4.81 11.02 -9.90
C LYS A 444 5.73 11.14 -11.13
N ASN A 445 7.05 11.06 -10.93
CA ASN A 445 8.07 11.15 -11.99
C ASN A 445 8.54 9.76 -12.43
N MET A 446 7.84 8.71 -12.03
CA MET A 446 8.18 7.33 -12.32
C MET A 446 7.01 6.66 -13.05
N ARG A 447 7.29 5.63 -13.84
CA ARG A 447 6.25 4.78 -14.43
C ARG A 447 6.73 3.34 -14.49
N PHE A 448 5.85 2.40 -14.19
CA PHE A 448 6.11 0.98 -14.39
C PHE A 448 5.35 0.52 -15.63
N GLU A 449 6.09 0.14 -16.67
CA GLU A 449 5.56 -0.15 -18.00
C GLU A 449 6.25 -1.39 -18.56
N ASN A 450 5.47 -2.37 -19.01
CA ASN A 450 5.99 -3.63 -19.58
C ASN A 450 7.04 -4.32 -18.70
N GLY A 451 6.79 -4.37 -17.39
CA GLY A 451 7.69 -4.99 -16.43
C GLY A 451 8.96 -4.20 -16.13
N GLN A 452 9.06 -2.94 -16.55
CA GLN A 452 10.22 -2.08 -16.35
C GLN A 452 9.86 -0.76 -15.66
N LEU A 453 10.68 -0.35 -14.70
CA LEU A 453 10.58 0.94 -14.04
C LEU A 453 11.34 2.00 -14.84
N TYR A 454 10.68 3.09 -15.19
CA TYR A 454 11.24 4.25 -15.87
C TYR A 454 11.22 5.48 -14.96
N ILE A 455 12.30 6.26 -15.00
CA ILE A 455 12.36 7.62 -14.46
C ILE A 455 12.04 8.58 -15.59
N LEU A 456 10.87 9.23 -15.53
CA LEU A 456 10.36 10.11 -16.58
C LEU A 456 10.92 11.53 -16.51
N ASP A 457 11.23 12.01 -15.30
CA ASP A 457 11.67 13.39 -15.10
C ASP A 457 12.78 13.51 -14.03
N PRO A 458 14.05 13.30 -14.41
CA PRO A 458 15.18 13.31 -13.47
C PRO A 458 15.74 14.70 -13.18
N SER A 459 15.15 15.77 -13.70
CA SER A 459 15.88 17.02 -13.96
C SER A 459 16.16 17.90 -12.73
N PHE A 460 15.79 17.45 -11.53
CA PHE A 460 16.25 18.01 -10.24
C PHE A 460 17.55 17.36 -9.74
N MET A 461 18.59 17.34 -10.57
CA MET A 461 19.92 16.98 -10.06
C MET A 461 20.47 18.06 -9.16
N LYS A 462 20.34 17.87 -7.85
CA LYS A 462 21.05 18.66 -6.83
C LYS A 462 22.40 17.99 -6.56
N ASN A 463 23.46 18.76 -6.43
CA ASN A 463 24.81 18.27 -6.09
C ASN A 463 24.95 17.76 -4.63
N GLU A 464 23.84 17.55 -3.92
CA GLU A 464 23.80 17.08 -2.54
C GLU A 464 23.42 15.60 -2.52
N GLN A 465 23.99 14.83 -1.59
CA GLN A 465 23.62 13.43 -1.39
C GLN A 465 22.12 13.28 -1.14
N THR A 466 21.50 12.30 -1.82
CA THR A 466 20.13 11.89 -1.49
C THR A 466 20.14 11.26 -0.10
N GLY A 467 19.49 11.90 0.86
CA GLY A 467 19.35 11.31 2.19
C GLY A 467 18.56 10.00 2.09
N GLN A 468 18.97 8.98 2.85
CA GLN A 468 18.33 7.66 2.85
C GLN A 468 16.81 7.74 3.07
N GLY A 469 16.35 8.71 3.88
CA GLY A 469 14.92 8.95 4.15
C GLY A 469 14.07 9.35 2.93
N THR A 470 14.66 9.83 1.84
CA THR A 470 13.89 10.13 0.61
C THR A 470 13.45 8.85 -0.12
N PHE A 471 14.28 7.80 -0.10
CA PHE A 471 13.94 6.51 -0.67
C PHE A 471 12.92 5.77 0.21
N ASP A 472 13.05 5.90 1.54
CA ASP A 472 12.18 5.20 2.50
C ASP A 472 10.75 5.75 2.54
N MET A 473 10.52 7.01 2.15
CA MET A 473 9.19 7.61 2.14
C MET A 473 8.19 6.85 1.25
N PHE A 474 8.65 6.39 0.08
CA PHE A 474 7.81 5.67 -0.89
C PHE A 474 7.95 4.14 -0.80
N ALA A 475 8.90 3.65 0.01
CA ALA A 475 9.02 2.24 0.36
C ALA A 475 7.74 1.67 1.01
N THR A 476 6.94 2.52 1.65
CA THR A 476 5.63 2.12 2.21
C THR A 476 4.62 1.68 1.15
N MET A 477 4.71 2.20 -0.07
CA MET A 477 3.82 1.86 -1.19
C MET A 477 4.37 0.74 -2.07
N ILE A 478 5.69 0.75 -2.33
CA ILE A 478 6.38 -0.25 -3.17
C ILE A 478 6.68 -1.54 -2.39
N GLY A 479 6.88 -1.39 -1.08
CA GLY A 479 7.33 -2.43 -0.16
C GLY A 479 8.83 -2.36 0.14
N PRO A 480 9.27 -3.15 1.14
CA PRO A 480 10.64 -3.08 1.67
C PRO A 480 11.68 -3.48 0.62
N ARG A 481 12.94 -3.13 0.89
CA ARG A 481 14.07 -3.62 0.10
C ARG A 481 14.05 -5.15 0.08
N PRO A 482 14.12 -5.79 -1.12
CA PRO A 482 14.03 -7.24 -1.26
C PRO A 482 15.23 -7.96 -0.65
#